data_AF-A0A8J2ZZM5-F1
#
_entry.id   AF-A0A8J2ZZM5-F1
#
_cell.length_a   1.000
_cell.length_b   1.000
_cell.length_c   1.000
_cell.angle_alpha   90.00
_cell.angle_beta   90.00
_cell.angle_gamma   90.00
#
_symmetry.space_group_name_H-M   'P 1'
#
loop_
_entity.id
_entity.type
_entity.pdbx_description
1 polymer ?
#
loop_
_entity_poly.entity_id
_entity_poly.type
_entity_poly.pdbx_seq_one_letter_code
_entity_poly.pdbx_strand_id
1 'polypeptide(L)'
;MIKHIGIKVGLGCIAALLIVFQALILFVAEPKDYYLIYDWIFYAVNYLIIIALFFLFASKRRYLVAIQILIVIVFLVMNTTYLYYKGDENIVVSHSQHQQHEVILKESKKMKDETVSLKRRGVIFGKKVTTLTGSSRYKAIEKDRYQIEWVSGDIAILTYQTNVQGALKQSIFSFRASDYSSYYYVIVSLTGKWVEKDHSQNYLMSNNGELIYAKEGHLYYYSQDDIEQQGVFSIIVTGDQHRPSFTVVLNADSELDKNAIVKKGGTITVSPISLDQSKGKVFEKQ
;
A
#
# COMPACT_ATOMS: atom_id res chain seq x y z
N MET A 1 -45.48 9.72 6.39
CA MET A 1 -45.39 10.50 7.65
C MET A 1 -45.44 9.52 8.82
N ILE A 2 -44.32 9.31 9.52
CA ILE A 2 -44.23 8.35 10.63
C ILE A 2 -45.11 8.87 11.78
N LYS A 3 -46.19 8.15 12.12
CA LYS A 3 -47.12 8.56 13.19
C LYS A 3 -46.65 8.11 14.59
N HIS A 4 -45.78 7.11 14.64
CA HIS A 4 -45.31 6.53 15.90
C HIS A 4 -44.13 7.34 16.47
N ILE A 5 -44.33 7.94 17.64
CA ILE A 5 -43.32 8.78 18.30
C ILE A 5 -42.02 8.01 18.55
N GLY A 6 -42.13 6.74 18.97
CA GLY A 6 -40.94 5.89 19.20
C GLY A 6 -40.08 5.68 17.94
N ILE A 7 -40.70 5.59 16.76
CA ILE A 7 -39.96 5.40 15.49
C ILE A 7 -39.26 6.72 15.10
N LYS A 8 -39.90 7.87 15.33
CA LYS A 8 -39.26 9.18 15.10
C LYS A 8 -38.06 9.39 16.02
N VAL A 9 -38.19 9.04 17.30
CA VAL A 9 -37.08 9.15 18.27
C VAL A 9 -35.93 8.23 17.85
N GLY A 10 -36.22 6.97 17.51
CA GLY A 10 -35.20 6.02 17.03
C GLY A 10 -34.48 6.51 15.77
N LEU A 11 -35.22 7.00 14.77
CA LEU A 11 -34.64 7.55 13.54
C LEU A 11 -33.79 8.80 13.81
N GLY A 12 -34.21 9.64 14.76
CA GLY A 12 -33.46 10.81 15.23
C GLY A 12 -32.13 10.43 15.86
N CYS A 13 -32.12 9.41 16.73
CA CYS A 13 -30.90 8.88 17.33
C CYS A 13 -29.95 8.32 16.26
N ILE A 14 -30.46 7.56 15.28
CA ILE A 14 -29.64 7.02 14.17
C ILE A 14 -29.03 8.16 13.35
N ALA A 15 -29.83 9.16 12.96
CA ALA A 15 -29.34 10.30 12.19
C ALA A 15 -28.25 11.06 12.96
N ALA A 16 -28.44 11.29 14.26
CA ALA A 16 -27.45 11.94 15.12
C ALA A 16 -26.14 11.13 15.18
N LEU A 17 -26.21 9.80 15.36
CA LEU A 17 -25.03 8.93 15.37
C LEU A 17 -24.26 8.98 14.05
N LEU A 18 -24.97 8.94 12.91
CA LEU A 18 -24.35 9.02 11.59
C LEU A 18 -23.70 10.38 11.33
N ILE A 19 -24.32 11.47 11.78
CA ILE A 19 -23.75 12.83 11.69
C ILE A 19 -22.49 12.93 12.56
N VAL A 20 -22.53 12.41 13.79
CA VAL A 20 -21.35 12.36 14.67
C VAL A 20 -20.24 11.54 14.03
N PHE A 21 -20.57 10.39 13.44
CA PHE A 21 -19.60 9.56 12.71
C PHE A 21 -18.93 10.34 11.57
N GLN A 22 -19.68 11.10 10.77
CA GLN A 22 -19.10 11.92 9.71
C GLN A 22 -18.27 13.09 10.21
N ALA A 23 -18.71 13.75 11.29
CA ALA A 23 -17.93 14.79 11.92
C ALA A 23 -16.59 14.23 12.44
N LEU A 24 -16.59 13.04 13.05
CA LEU A 24 -15.36 12.40 13.51
C LEU A 24 -14.42 12.04 12.34
N ILE A 25 -14.95 11.59 11.20
CA ILE A 25 -14.11 11.33 10.02
C ILE A 25 -13.42 12.61 9.55
N LEU A 26 -14.19 13.68 9.31
CA LEU A 26 -13.67 14.92 8.72
C LEU A 26 -12.77 15.71 9.69
N PHE A 27 -13.15 15.80 10.96
CA PHE A 27 -12.47 16.67 11.93
C PHE A 27 -11.44 15.96 12.81
N VAL A 28 -11.46 14.61 12.86
CA VAL A 28 -10.54 13.85 13.73
C VAL A 28 -9.72 12.83 12.96
N ALA A 29 -10.33 12.05 12.06
CA ALA A 29 -9.64 10.97 11.35
C ALA A 29 -8.73 11.52 10.24
N GLU A 30 -9.28 12.27 9.28
CA GLU A 30 -8.52 12.82 8.14
C GLU A 30 -7.31 13.67 8.59
N PRO A 31 -7.42 14.58 9.58
CA PRO A 31 -6.27 15.36 10.06
C PRO A 31 -5.17 14.53 10.74
N LYS A 32 -5.48 13.30 11.15
CA LYS A 32 -4.54 12.36 11.77
C LYS A 32 -4.06 11.28 10.80
N ASP A 33 -4.28 11.47 9.50
CA ASP A 33 -3.95 10.53 8.42
C ASP A 33 -4.68 9.18 8.54
N TYR A 34 -5.86 9.16 9.16
CA TYR A 34 -6.75 8.00 9.16
C TYR A 34 -7.79 8.16 8.05
N TYR A 35 -7.85 7.17 7.19
CA TYR A 35 -8.76 7.11 6.06
C TYR A 35 -9.65 5.87 6.15
N LEU A 36 -10.84 5.94 5.57
CA LEU A 36 -11.61 4.74 5.30
C LEU A 36 -10.85 3.90 4.26
N ILE A 37 -10.80 2.59 4.49
CA ILE A 37 -10.25 1.67 3.48
C ILE A 37 -11.13 1.68 2.24
N TYR A 38 -12.45 1.80 2.44
CA TYR A 38 -13.44 1.88 1.38
C TYR A 38 -14.22 3.20 1.47
N ASP A 39 -13.94 4.14 0.57
CA ASP A 39 -14.53 5.48 0.61
C ASP A 39 -16.02 5.52 0.30
N TRP A 40 -16.57 4.52 -0.41
CA TRP A 40 -18.01 4.42 -0.65
C TRP A 40 -18.83 4.45 0.65
N ILE A 41 -18.26 4.02 1.78
CA ILE A 41 -18.90 4.05 3.10
C ILE A 41 -19.24 5.50 3.50
N PHE A 42 -18.34 6.45 3.25
CA PHE A 42 -18.56 7.87 3.54
C PHE A 42 -19.81 8.38 2.82
N TYR A 43 -19.95 8.05 1.54
CA TYR A 43 -21.07 8.48 0.71
C TYR A 43 -22.37 7.73 1.04
N ALA A 44 -22.29 6.45 1.37
CA ALA A 44 -23.42 5.65 1.84
C ALA A 44 -24.01 6.23 3.13
N VAL A 45 -23.16 6.59 4.09
CA VAL A 45 -23.58 7.26 5.33
C VAL A 45 -24.28 8.59 5.03
N ASN A 46 -23.75 9.39 4.10
CA ASN A 46 -24.40 10.64 3.69
C ASN A 46 -25.80 10.40 3.09
N TYR A 47 -25.98 9.38 2.25
CA TYR A 47 -27.31 9.03 1.73
C TYR A 47 -28.28 8.65 2.85
N LEU A 48 -27.83 7.87 3.83
CA LEU A 48 -28.64 7.49 4.99
C LEU A 48 -29.05 8.71 5.84
N ILE A 49 -28.13 9.66 6.05
CA ILE A 49 -28.42 10.92 6.74
C ILE A 49 -29.50 11.70 5.99
N ILE A 50 -29.34 11.88 4.67
CA ILE A 50 -30.30 12.62 3.83
C ILE A 50 -31.69 11.99 3.92
N ILE A 51 -31.78 10.66 3.81
CA ILE A 51 -33.04 9.91 3.91
C ILE A 51 -33.66 10.06 5.31
N ALA A 52 -32.85 9.91 6.38
CA ALA A 52 -33.33 10.01 7.74
C ALA A 52 -33.86 11.42 8.05
N LEU A 53 -33.14 12.47 7.67
CA LEU A 53 -33.57 13.85 7.85
C LEU A 53 -34.84 14.16 7.04
N PHE A 54 -34.97 13.61 5.83
CA PHE A 54 -36.19 13.77 5.04
C PHE A 54 -37.44 13.23 5.77
N PHE A 55 -37.35 12.02 6.34
CA PHE A 55 -38.48 11.44 7.08
C PHE A 55 -38.73 12.10 8.44
N LEU A 56 -37.69 12.61 9.11
CA LEU A 56 -37.81 13.31 10.39
C LEU A 56 -38.52 14.66 10.25
N PHE A 57 -38.12 15.45 9.25
CA PHE A 57 -38.62 16.81 9.03
C PHE A 57 -39.80 16.91 8.06
N ALA A 58 -40.39 15.79 7.66
CA ALA A 58 -41.54 15.74 6.77
C ALA A 58 -42.70 16.62 7.29
N SER A 59 -42.90 17.78 6.66
CA SER A 59 -43.94 18.74 7.01
C SER A 59 -45.28 18.36 6.37
N LYS A 60 -46.39 18.84 6.96
CA LYS A 60 -47.73 18.74 6.33
C LYS A 60 -48.03 19.90 5.39
N ARG A 61 -47.25 20.99 5.44
CA ARG A 61 -47.49 22.19 4.64
C ARG A 61 -46.86 22.04 3.25
N ARG A 62 -47.66 22.14 2.19
CA ARG A 62 -47.25 21.90 0.80
C ARG A 62 -45.99 22.67 0.37
N TYR A 63 -45.89 23.95 0.73
CA TYR A 63 -44.71 24.78 0.38
C TYR A 63 -43.42 24.35 1.10
N LEU A 64 -43.50 23.98 2.39
CA LEU A 64 -42.34 23.47 3.15
C LEU A 64 -41.87 22.12 2.62
N VAL A 65 -42.82 21.27 2.20
CA VAL A 65 -42.50 19.99 1.55
C VAL A 65 -41.75 20.21 0.23
N ALA A 66 -42.19 21.17 -0.60
CA ALA A 66 -41.51 21.49 -1.85
C ALA A 66 -40.06 21.97 -1.62
N ILE A 67 -39.85 22.86 -0.64
CA ILE A 67 -38.51 23.32 -0.25
C ILE A 67 -37.65 22.15 0.27
N GLN A 68 -38.21 21.29 1.10
CA GLN A 68 -37.51 20.14 1.64
C GLN A 68 -37.08 19.16 0.53
N ILE A 69 -37.95 18.90 -0.44
CA ILE A 69 -37.63 18.06 -1.61
C ILE A 69 -36.49 18.68 -2.41
N LEU A 70 -36.52 19.99 -2.66
CA LEU A 70 -35.45 20.69 -3.37
C LEU A 70 -34.10 20.53 -2.66
N ILE A 71 -34.07 20.74 -1.33
CA ILE A 71 -32.85 20.56 -0.51
C ILE A 71 -32.32 19.14 -0.60
N VAL A 72 -33.20 18.13 -0.50
CA VAL A 72 -32.81 16.72 -0.63
C VAL A 72 -32.22 16.44 -2.01
N ILE A 73 -32.84 16.93 -3.09
CA ILE A 73 -32.33 16.75 -4.44
C ILE A 73 -30.93 17.36 -4.58
N VAL A 74 -30.72 18.59 -4.08
CA VAL A 74 -29.40 19.24 -4.11
C VAL A 74 -28.35 18.40 -3.37
N PHE A 75 -28.64 17.94 -2.16
CA PHE A 75 -27.71 17.10 -1.40
C PHE A 75 -27.44 15.75 -2.06
N LEU A 76 -28.45 15.13 -2.67
CA LEU A 76 -28.28 13.89 -3.43
C LEU A 76 -27.36 14.10 -4.63
N VAL A 77 -27.57 15.18 -5.40
CA VAL A 77 -26.72 15.50 -6.56
C VAL A 77 -25.28 15.76 -6.12
N MET A 78 -25.09 16.57 -5.07
CA MET A 78 -23.75 16.85 -4.52
C MET A 78 -23.05 15.57 -4.05
N ASN A 79 -23.71 14.75 -3.23
CA ASN A 79 -23.13 13.51 -2.69
C ASN A 79 -22.80 12.50 -3.81
N THR A 80 -23.69 12.36 -4.79
CA THR A 80 -23.49 11.46 -5.93
C THR A 80 -22.33 11.92 -6.81
N THR A 81 -22.21 13.23 -7.03
CA THR A 81 -21.09 13.82 -7.78
C THR A 81 -19.76 13.53 -7.08
N TYR A 82 -19.69 13.77 -5.76
CA TYR A 82 -18.49 13.47 -4.98
C TYR A 82 -18.16 11.97 -4.95
N LEU A 83 -19.16 11.09 -4.79
CA LEU A 83 -18.96 9.63 -4.87
C LEU A 83 -18.36 9.25 -6.22
N TYR A 84 -18.88 9.80 -7.32
CA TYR A 84 -18.38 9.50 -8.66
C TYR A 84 -16.92 9.91 -8.86
N TYR A 85 -16.51 11.08 -8.37
CA TYR A 85 -15.15 11.59 -8.58
C TYR A 85 -14.11 11.11 -7.56
N LYS A 86 -14.49 11.02 -6.28
CA LYS A 86 -13.57 10.70 -5.18
C LYS A 86 -13.80 9.31 -4.58
N GLY A 87 -15.04 8.82 -4.53
CA GLY A 87 -15.34 7.52 -3.92
C GLY A 87 -15.12 6.31 -4.84
N ASP A 88 -14.93 6.54 -6.14
CA ASP A 88 -14.60 5.50 -7.12
C ASP A 88 -13.09 5.32 -7.21
N GLU A 89 -12.57 4.41 -6.39
CA GLU A 89 -11.14 4.14 -6.22
C GLU A 89 -10.80 2.69 -6.54
N ASN A 90 -9.55 2.44 -6.94
CA ASN A 90 -8.99 1.11 -6.98
C ASN A 90 -8.32 0.80 -5.65
N ILE A 91 -8.77 -0.27 -5.01
CA ILE A 91 -8.23 -0.72 -3.72
C ILE A 91 -7.65 -2.11 -3.93
N VAL A 92 -6.35 -2.23 -3.66
CA VAL A 92 -5.64 -3.50 -3.66
C VAL A 92 -5.39 -3.89 -2.22
N VAL A 93 -5.86 -5.07 -1.84
CA VAL A 93 -5.53 -5.70 -0.56
C VAL A 93 -4.83 -7.01 -0.89
N SER A 94 -3.52 -7.06 -0.64
CA SER A 94 -2.71 -8.25 -0.83
C SER A 94 -2.33 -8.82 0.53
N HIS A 95 -2.37 -10.14 0.68
CA HIS A 95 -2.08 -10.83 1.93
C HIS A 95 -0.86 -11.73 1.79
N SER A 96 -0.05 -11.77 2.85
CA SER A 96 0.98 -12.81 3.06
C SER A 96 0.37 -14.22 3.04
N GLN A 97 1.19 -15.25 2.80
CA GLN A 97 0.74 -16.65 2.66
C GLN A 97 -0.12 -17.16 3.82
N HIS A 98 0.14 -16.68 5.05
CA HIS A 98 -0.62 -17.03 6.26
C HIS A 98 -1.55 -15.92 6.75
N GLN A 99 -1.79 -14.89 5.94
CA GLN A 99 -2.66 -13.73 6.25
C GLN A 99 -2.27 -12.94 7.51
N GLN A 100 -1.03 -13.07 7.98
CA GLN A 100 -0.53 -12.34 9.15
C GLN A 100 -0.25 -10.87 8.83
N HIS A 101 0.13 -10.60 7.59
CA HIS A 101 0.42 -9.28 7.06
C HIS A 101 -0.40 -9.00 5.80
N GLU A 102 -0.70 -7.72 5.60
CA GLU A 102 -1.44 -7.22 4.43
C GLU A 102 -0.82 -5.92 3.93
N VAL A 103 -0.83 -5.73 2.61
CA VAL A 103 -0.54 -4.47 1.95
C VAL A 103 -1.85 -3.92 1.40
N ILE A 104 -2.22 -2.71 1.83
CA ILE A 104 -3.39 -1.99 1.32
C ILE A 104 -2.90 -0.80 0.51
N LEU A 105 -3.21 -0.78 -0.77
CA LEU A 105 -2.94 0.34 -1.68
C LEU A 105 -4.25 0.91 -2.18
N LYS A 106 -4.32 2.24 -2.22
CA LYS A 106 -5.51 2.97 -2.64
C LYS A 106 -5.14 3.99 -3.69
N GLU A 107 -5.70 3.85 -4.87
CA GLU A 107 -5.45 4.68 -6.04
C GLU A 107 -6.76 5.31 -6.53
N SER A 108 -6.80 6.64 -6.59
CA SER A 108 -7.95 7.35 -7.15
C SER A 108 -8.03 7.13 -8.67
N LYS A 109 -9.21 6.82 -9.21
CA LYS A 109 -9.40 6.65 -10.67
C LYS A 109 -9.45 7.99 -11.40
N LYS A 110 -10.23 8.93 -10.88
CA LYS A 110 -10.56 10.18 -11.59
C LYS A 110 -9.78 11.39 -11.11
N MET A 111 -9.33 11.39 -9.86
CA MET A 111 -8.52 12.49 -9.32
C MET A 111 -7.03 12.23 -9.58
N LYS A 112 -6.27 13.33 -9.65
CA LYS A 112 -4.80 13.30 -9.75
C LYS A 112 -4.14 13.12 -8.37
N ASP A 113 -4.78 12.34 -7.51
CA ASP A 113 -4.23 11.98 -6.21
C ASP A 113 -3.20 10.86 -6.40
N GLU A 114 -2.18 10.91 -5.55
CA GLU A 114 -1.16 9.88 -5.46
C GLU A 114 -1.71 8.63 -4.76
N THR A 115 -1.29 7.45 -5.20
CA THR A 115 -1.55 6.16 -4.58
C THR A 115 -0.96 6.13 -3.18
N VAL A 116 -1.83 5.86 -2.20
CA VAL A 116 -1.46 5.82 -0.78
C VAL A 116 -1.43 4.38 -0.29
N SER A 117 -0.44 4.08 0.55
CA SER A 117 -0.39 2.83 1.29
C SER A 117 -0.99 3.04 2.68
N LEU A 118 -1.89 2.14 3.07
CA LEU A 118 -2.58 2.16 4.35
C LEU A 118 -2.15 0.96 5.21
N LYS A 119 -1.98 1.21 6.50
CA LYS A 119 -1.91 0.17 7.54
C LYS A 119 -3.25 0.09 8.24
N ARG A 120 -3.91 -1.06 8.19
CA ARG A 120 -5.24 -1.26 8.80
C ARG A 120 -5.24 -0.94 10.30
N ARG A 121 -6.29 -0.26 10.73
CA ARG A 121 -6.59 0.11 12.12
C ARG A 121 -8.06 -0.18 12.38
N GLY A 122 -8.34 -1.32 13.00
CA GLY A 122 -9.72 -1.81 13.15
C GLY A 122 -10.30 -2.32 11.84
N VAL A 123 -11.62 -2.31 11.71
CA VAL A 123 -12.31 -2.97 10.59
C VAL A 123 -12.31 -2.13 9.32
N ILE A 124 -12.68 -0.84 9.44
CA ILE A 124 -12.97 0.03 8.29
C ILE A 124 -11.92 1.12 8.05
N PHE A 125 -10.99 1.33 8.98
CA PHE A 125 -10.00 2.40 8.90
C PHE A 125 -8.60 1.86 8.57
N GLY A 126 -7.83 2.69 7.88
CA GLY A 126 -6.41 2.51 7.65
C GLY A 126 -5.68 3.81 7.92
N LYS A 127 -4.51 3.74 8.57
CA LYS A 127 -3.61 4.89 8.72
C LYS A 127 -2.67 4.94 7.52
N LYS A 128 -2.56 6.09 6.87
CA LYS A 128 -1.58 6.30 5.79
C LYS A 128 -0.16 6.12 6.33
N VAL A 129 0.65 5.36 5.61
CA VAL A 129 2.05 5.07 5.96
C VAL A 129 3.01 5.69 4.95
N THR A 130 2.71 5.52 3.65
CA THR A 130 3.55 6.04 2.57
C THR A 130 2.71 6.42 1.35
N THR A 131 3.33 7.10 0.41
CA THR A 131 2.74 7.55 -0.85
C THR A 131 3.69 7.26 -1.99
N LEU A 132 3.16 6.71 -3.07
CA LEU A 132 3.94 6.42 -4.28
C LEU A 132 4.05 7.68 -5.13
N THR A 133 5.05 8.52 -4.88
CA THR A 133 5.22 9.81 -5.57
C THR A 133 5.21 9.66 -7.11
N GLY A 134 4.38 10.45 -7.79
CA GLY A 134 4.21 10.46 -9.26
C GLY A 134 3.17 9.48 -9.81
N SER A 135 2.59 8.62 -8.97
CA SER A 135 1.48 7.71 -9.27
C SER A 135 0.21 8.38 -9.75
N SER A 136 -0.01 9.65 -9.37
CA SER A 136 -1.09 10.49 -9.89
C SER A 136 -1.14 10.53 -11.42
N ARG A 137 0.00 10.33 -12.09
CA ARG A 137 0.10 10.35 -13.55
C ARG A 137 0.03 8.96 -14.18
N TYR A 138 0.61 7.93 -13.56
CA TYR A 138 0.78 6.63 -14.21
C TYR A 138 -0.34 5.64 -13.93
N LYS A 139 -1.00 5.74 -12.76
CA LYS A 139 -2.15 4.90 -12.37
C LYS A 139 -1.91 3.41 -12.61
N ALA A 140 -0.93 2.85 -11.89
CA ALA A 140 -0.45 1.49 -12.14
C ALA A 140 -1.50 0.44 -11.77
N ILE A 141 -2.31 0.71 -10.74
CA ILE A 141 -3.34 -0.23 -10.28
C ILE A 141 -4.51 -0.26 -11.27
N GLU A 142 -4.99 0.90 -11.70
CA GLU A 142 -6.07 1.03 -12.68
C GLU A 142 -5.75 0.35 -14.00
N LYS A 143 -4.49 0.46 -14.45
CA LYS A 143 -4.02 -0.12 -15.71
C LYS A 143 -3.56 -1.57 -15.60
N ASP A 144 -3.64 -2.17 -14.42
CA ASP A 144 -3.15 -3.53 -14.14
C ASP A 144 -1.67 -3.73 -14.53
N ARG A 145 -0.84 -2.72 -14.21
CA ARG A 145 0.61 -2.69 -14.50
C ARG A 145 1.43 -2.73 -13.23
N TYR A 146 1.07 -3.66 -12.35
CA TYR A 146 1.73 -3.87 -11.08
C TYR A 146 1.72 -5.36 -10.70
N GLN A 147 2.62 -5.72 -9.80
CA GLN A 147 2.69 -7.05 -9.21
C GLN A 147 3.12 -6.90 -7.75
N ILE A 148 2.51 -7.71 -6.88
CA ILE A 148 2.92 -7.80 -5.48
C ILE A 148 3.46 -9.21 -5.24
N GLU A 149 4.74 -9.28 -4.86
CA GLU A 149 5.38 -10.51 -4.41
C GLU A 149 5.55 -10.48 -2.89
N TRP A 150 5.14 -11.56 -2.22
CA TRP A 150 5.44 -11.76 -0.80
C TRP A 150 6.70 -12.61 -0.65
N VAL A 151 7.72 -12.02 -0.05
CA VAL A 151 9.02 -12.61 0.24
C VAL A 151 9.14 -12.85 1.73
N SER A 152 9.61 -14.04 2.13
CA SER A 152 9.81 -14.43 3.53
C SER A 152 8.56 -14.30 4.43
N GLY A 153 7.37 -14.18 3.84
CA GLY A 153 6.10 -14.05 4.54
C GLY A 153 5.84 -12.68 5.18
N ASP A 154 6.87 -11.85 5.38
CA ASP A 154 6.82 -10.61 6.16
C ASP A 154 7.29 -9.36 5.40
N ILE A 155 7.72 -9.53 4.14
CA ILE A 155 8.12 -8.45 3.25
C ILE A 155 7.33 -8.58 1.96
N ALA A 156 6.71 -7.48 1.52
CA ALA A 156 6.03 -7.41 0.23
C ALA A 156 6.77 -6.47 -0.70
N ILE A 157 7.07 -6.94 -1.90
CA ILE A 157 7.69 -6.18 -2.98
C ILE A 157 6.59 -5.82 -3.97
N LEU A 158 6.32 -4.53 -4.12
CA LEU A 158 5.44 -4.01 -5.16
C LEU A 158 6.29 -3.59 -6.36
N THR A 159 6.21 -4.32 -7.47
CA THR A 159 6.72 -3.88 -8.76
C THR A 159 5.62 -3.15 -9.52
N TYR A 160 5.91 -2.01 -10.12
CA TYR A 160 4.94 -1.26 -10.91
C TYR A 160 5.59 -0.50 -12.06
N GLN A 161 4.84 -0.34 -13.15
CA GLN A 161 5.28 0.42 -14.32
C GLN A 161 4.98 1.90 -14.16
N THR A 162 6.01 2.72 -14.37
CA THR A 162 5.86 4.19 -14.39
C THR A 162 5.56 4.70 -15.80
N ASN A 163 5.22 5.99 -15.91
CA ASN A 163 4.96 6.64 -17.20
C ASN A 163 6.20 6.85 -18.08
N VAL A 164 7.41 6.69 -17.52
CA VAL A 164 8.64 6.91 -18.26
C VAL A 164 8.93 5.65 -19.06
N GLN A 165 8.49 5.57 -20.32
CA GLN A 165 8.88 4.55 -21.31
C GLN A 165 8.91 3.10 -20.79
N GLY A 166 7.97 2.72 -19.93
CA GLY A 166 7.91 1.37 -19.36
C GLY A 166 8.96 1.03 -18.31
N ALA A 167 9.65 2.03 -17.76
CA ALA A 167 10.50 1.86 -16.59
C ALA A 167 9.69 1.31 -15.42
N LEU A 168 10.13 0.14 -14.95
CA LEU A 168 9.63 -0.51 -13.75
C LEU A 168 10.32 0.08 -12.52
N LYS A 169 9.56 0.25 -11.45
CA LYS A 169 10.07 0.58 -10.12
C LYS A 169 9.57 -0.43 -9.11
N GLN A 170 10.29 -0.55 -8.00
CA GLN A 170 9.85 -1.32 -6.86
C GLN A 170 9.69 -0.46 -5.62
N SER A 171 8.75 -0.85 -4.76
CA SER A 171 8.59 -0.32 -3.41
C SER A 171 8.43 -1.48 -2.44
N ILE A 172 9.16 -1.41 -1.33
CA ILE A 172 9.25 -2.51 -0.38
C ILE A 172 8.47 -2.16 0.89
N PHE A 173 7.59 -3.07 1.30
CA PHE A 173 6.80 -2.97 2.51
C PHE A 173 7.27 -4.04 3.50
N SER A 174 7.91 -3.61 4.60
CA SER A 174 8.39 -4.51 5.65
C SER A 174 7.44 -4.50 6.85
N PHE A 175 7.06 -5.68 7.31
CA PHE A 175 6.24 -5.88 8.50
C PHE A 175 7.02 -6.46 9.68
N ARG A 176 8.28 -6.86 9.46
CA ARG A 176 9.19 -7.32 10.50
C ARG A 176 9.55 -6.20 11.46
N ALA A 177 9.47 -6.48 12.76
CA ALA A 177 10.03 -5.59 13.78
C ALA A 177 11.56 -5.63 13.68
N SER A 178 12.21 -4.46 13.73
CA SER A 178 13.67 -4.45 13.87
C SER A 178 14.03 -4.55 15.34
N ASP A 179 14.63 -5.66 15.75
CA ASP A 179 15.26 -5.78 17.08
C ASP A 179 16.55 -4.94 17.17
N TYR A 180 16.98 -4.36 16.04
CA TYR A 180 18.17 -3.53 15.94
C TYR A 180 17.92 -2.13 16.51
N SER A 181 18.66 -1.79 17.56
CA SER A 181 18.62 -0.48 18.22
C SER A 181 19.24 0.65 17.40
N SER A 182 19.96 0.33 16.31
CA SER A 182 20.61 1.30 15.43
C SER A 182 20.36 0.96 13.96
N TYR A 183 20.06 1.98 13.15
CA TYR A 183 19.95 1.86 11.71
C TYR A 183 21.31 1.44 11.12
N TYR A 184 21.32 0.41 10.26
CA TYR A 184 22.53 -0.08 9.60
C TYR A 184 22.36 -0.09 8.09
N TYR A 185 23.50 -0.15 7.39
CA TYR A 185 23.52 -0.25 5.93
C TYR A 185 23.40 -1.70 5.50
N VAL A 186 22.30 -2.03 4.83
CA VAL A 186 22.00 -3.41 4.38
C VAL A 186 23.10 -3.92 3.47
N ILE A 187 23.65 -3.06 2.61
CA ILE A 187 24.75 -3.43 1.71
C ILE A 187 25.99 -3.91 2.47
N VAL A 188 26.30 -3.31 3.62
CA VAL A 188 27.42 -3.76 4.46
C VAL A 188 27.12 -5.14 5.05
N SER A 189 25.88 -5.38 5.46
CA SER A 189 25.45 -6.69 5.97
C SER A 189 25.53 -7.81 4.96
N LEU A 190 25.43 -7.47 3.67
CA LEU A 190 25.56 -8.40 2.54
C LEU A 190 27.02 -8.80 2.25
N THR A 191 28.02 -8.26 2.94
CA THR A 191 29.44 -8.59 2.69
C THR A 191 29.68 -10.11 2.69
N GLY A 192 30.28 -10.64 1.62
CA GLY A 192 30.56 -12.07 1.43
C GLY A 192 29.95 -12.64 0.15
N LYS A 193 29.97 -13.97 0.03
CA LYS A 193 29.42 -14.72 -1.12
C LYS A 193 28.12 -15.42 -0.74
N TRP A 194 27.11 -15.26 -1.58
CA TRP A 194 25.78 -15.82 -1.47
C TRP A 194 25.51 -16.69 -2.67
N VAL A 195 25.13 -17.95 -2.47
CA VAL A 195 24.92 -18.92 -3.56
C VAL A 195 23.46 -19.30 -3.63
N GLU A 196 22.87 -19.31 -4.83
CA GLU A 196 21.47 -19.73 -5.00
C GLU A 196 21.30 -21.19 -4.55
N LYS A 197 20.30 -21.46 -3.69
CA LYS A 197 20.09 -22.79 -3.13
C LYS A 197 19.86 -23.87 -4.19
N ASP A 198 19.16 -23.52 -5.26
CA ASP A 198 18.77 -24.45 -6.33
C ASP A 198 19.76 -24.47 -7.51
N HIS A 199 20.67 -23.48 -7.62
CA HIS A 199 21.60 -23.33 -8.74
C HIS A 199 22.95 -22.77 -8.30
N SER A 200 23.90 -23.64 -7.97
CA SER A 200 25.20 -23.23 -7.40
C SER A 200 26.07 -22.33 -8.30
N GLN A 201 25.76 -22.26 -9.60
CA GLN A 201 26.43 -21.38 -10.56
C GLN A 201 25.97 -19.92 -10.45
N ASN A 202 24.75 -19.70 -9.94
CA ASN A 202 24.24 -18.36 -9.67
C ASN A 202 24.68 -17.92 -8.28
N TYR A 203 25.31 -16.76 -8.19
CA TYR A 203 25.78 -16.22 -6.91
C TYR A 203 25.76 -14.70 -6.91
N LEU A 204 25.60 -14.14 -5.72
CA LEU A 204 25.79 -12.73 -5.44
C LEU A 204 27.02 -12.59 -4.55
N MET A 205 27.94 -11.70 -4.87
CA MET A 205 29.07 -11.38 -4.02
C MET A 205 29.04 -9.89 -3.71
N SER A 206 29.18 -9.53 -2.44
CA SER A 206 29.32 -8.15 -2.00
C SER A 206 30.65 -7.94 -1.30
N ASN A 207 31.35 -6.88 -1.69
CA ASN A 207 32.58 -6.46 -1.03
C ASN A 207 32.66 -4.94 -1.07
N ASN A 208 32.86 -4.30 0.09
CA ASN A 208 33.00 -2.84 0.21
C ASN A 208 31.89 -2.03 -0.49
N GLY A 209 30.67 -2.56 -0.54
CA GLY A 209 29.54 -1.89 -1.18
C GLY A 209 29.40 -2.10 -2.69
N GLU A 210 30.35 -2.77 -3.33
CA GLU A 210 30.21 -3.24 -4.71
C GLU A 210 29.50 -4.60 -4.73
N LEU A 211 28.72 -4.84 -5.79
CA LEU A 211 28.03 -6.10 -6.01
C LEU A 211 28.44 -6.74 -7.33
N ILE A 212 28.68 -8.05 -7.28
CA ILE A 212 28.83 -8.90 -8.45
C ILE A 212 27.68 -9.90 -8.43
N TYR A 213 26.86 -9.88 -9.46
CA TYR A 213 25.77 -10.83 -9.65
C TYR A 213 26.11 -11.76 -10.81
N ALA A 214 26.30 -13.04 -10.51
CA ALA A 214 26.45 -14.10 -11.49
C ALA A 214 25.08 -14.76 -11.72
N LYS A 215 24.59 -14.71 -12.96
CA LYS A 215 23.32 -15.33 -13.36
C LYS A 215 23.46 -15.94 -14.73
N GLU A 216 23.12 -17.24 -14.84
CA GLU A 216 23.06 -17.96 -16.13
C GLU A 216 24.37 -17.86 -16.93
N GLY A 217 25.52 -17.88 -16.24
CA GLY A 217 26.85 -17.81 -16.86
C GLY A 217 27.35 -16.40 -17.20
N HIS A 218 26.56 -15.36 -16.93
CA HIS A 218 26.97 -13.96 -17.08
C HIS A 218 27.33 -13.32 -15.74
N LEU A 219 28.27 -12.38 -15.76
CA LEU A 219 28.68 -11.57 -14.61
C LEU A 219 28.24 -10.12 -14.81
N TYR A 220 27.53 -9.59 -13.82
CA TYR A 220 27.08 -8.20 -13.78
C TYR A 220 27.70 -7.49 -12.58
N TYR A 221 28.20 -6.29 -12.80
CA TYR A 221 28.88 -5.48 -11.78
C TYR A 221 28.06 -4.23 -11.47
N TYR A 222 27.93 -3.92 -10.18
CA TYR A 222 27.20 -2.75 -9.69
C TYR A 222 28.02 -2.00 -8.65
N SER A 223 28.01 -0.67 -8.76
CA SER A 223 28.62 0.22 -7.78
C SER A 223 27.61 0.60 -6.70
N GLN A 224 28.06 1.34 -5.69
CA GLN A 224 27.16 1.87 -4.66
C GLN A 224 26.12 2.84 -5.23
N ASP A 225 26.43 3.54 -6.32
CA ASP A 225 25.51 4.49 -6.96
C ASP A 225 24.31 3.79 -7.64
N ASP A 226 24.46 2.51 -7.97
CA ASP A 226 23.38 1.67 -8.52
C ASP A 226 22.42 1.16 -7.42
N ILE A 227 22.73 1.39 -6.13
CA ILE A 227 22.07 0.74 -4.99
C ILE A 227 21.27 1.75 -4.16
N GLU A 228 19.96 1.51 -4.05
CA GLU A 228 19.06 2.26 -3.18
C GLU A 228 18.63 1.39 -1.99
N GLN A 229 18.91 1.81 -0.77
CA GLN A 229 18.42 1.11 0.42
C GLN A 229 16.98 1.51 0.74
N GLN A 230 16.10 0.53 0.91
CA GLN A 230 14.73 0.72 1.40
C GLN A 230 14.56 0.02 2.75
N GLY A 231 14.44 0.81 3.82
CA GLY A 231 14.37 0.31 5.19
C GLY A 231 15.68 -0.34 5.65
N VAL A 232 15.58 -1.32 6.55
CA VAL A 232 16.74 -2.01 7.15
C VAL A 232 16.89 -3.47 6.73
N PHE A 233 16.05 -3.96 5.81
CA PHE A 233 16.07 -5.36 5.38
C PHE A 233 16.27 -5.53 3.87
N SER A 234 16.38 -4.45 3.11
CA SER A 234 16.38 -4.56 1.66
C SER A 234 17.11 -3.44 0.93
N ILE A 235 17.62 -3.80 -0.24
CA ILE A 235 18.18 -2.88 -1.23
C ILE A 235 17.57 -3.14 -2.60
N ILE A 236 17.42 -2.09 -3.39
CA ILE A 236 17.10 -2.14 -4.80
C ILE A 236 18.38 -1.86 -5.58
N VAL A 237 18.72 -2.74 -6.51
CA VAL A 237 19.86 -2.60 -7.41
C VAL A 237 19.34 -2.25 -8.79
N THR A 238 19.68 -1.05 -9.26
CA THR A 238 19.24 -0.51 -10.55
C THR A 238 20.29 -0.83 -11.60
N GLY A 239 19.92 -1.66 -12.57
CA GLY A 239 20.72 -1.92 -13.75
C GLY A 239 20.35 -1.02 -14.93
N ASP A 240 20.74 -1.46 -16.12
CA ASP A 240 20.55 -0.77 -17.40
C ASP A 240 20.16 -1.77 -18.50
N GLN A 241 20.33 -1.40 -19.78
CA GLN A 241 19.98 -2.29 -20.90
C GLN A 241 20.80 -3.59 -20.95
N HIS A 242 21.96 -3.63 -20.29
CA HIS A 242 22.87 -4.78 -20.27
C HIS A 242 23.01 -5.42 -18.88
N ARG A 243 22.57 -4.72 -17.82
CA ARG A 243 22.63 -5.19 -16.43
C ARG A 243 21.22 -5.35 -15.86
N PRO A 244 20.81 -6.53 -15.37
CA PRO A 244 19.46 -6.72 -14.84
C PRO A 244 19.24 -5.96 -13.52
N SER A 245 18.10 -5.28 -13.39
CA SER A 245 17.68 -4.69 -12.11
C SER A 245 17.03 -5.75 -11.22
N PHE A 246 17.32 -5.71 -9.92
CA PHE A 246 16.78 -6.66 -8.93
C PHE A 246 16.75 -6.05 -7.54
N THR A 247 15.97 -6.66 -6.64
CA THR A 247 15.92 -6.33 -5.22
C THR A 247 16.51 -7.47 -4.41
N VAL A 248 17.29 -7.13 -3.39
CA VAL A 248 17.80 -8.08 -2.40
C VAL A 248 17.10 -7.83 -1.08
N VAL A 249 16.55 -8.89 -0.50
CA VAL A 249 15.86 -8.90 0.79
C VAL A 249 16.57 -9.83 1.77
N LEU A 250 16.86 -9.35 2.97
CA LEU A 250 17.32 -10.17 4.10
C LEU A 250 16.15 -10.98 4.65
N ASN A 251 16.23 -12.30 4.57
CA ASN A 251 15.19 -13.19 5.11
C ASN A 251 15.22 -13.20 6.65
N ALA A 252 14.17 -13.73 7.27
CA ALA A 252 13.98 -13.68 8.73
C ALA A 252 15.01 -14.47 9.53
N ASP A 253 15.65 -15.46 8.90
CA ASP A 253 16.73 -16.29 9.45
C ASP A 253 18.12 -15.61 9.39
N SER A 254 18.25 -14.44 8.77
CA SER A 254 19.51 -13.72 8.66
C SER A 254 19.85 -12.96 9.94
N GLU A 255 20.61 -13.61 10.82
CA GLU A 255 21.21 -12.97 11.99
C GLU A 255 22.50 -12.22 11.64
N LEU A 256 22.68 -11.03 12.21
CA LEU A 256 23.93 -10.27 12.10
C LEU A 256 24.95 -10.67 13.16
N ASP A 257 26.22 -10.60 12.80
CA ASP A 257 27.35 -10.71 13.71
C ASP A 257 27.68 -9.35 14.37
N LYS A 258 28.76 -9.32 15.16
CA LYS A 258 29.23 -8.12 15.86
C LYS A 258 29.65 -6.96 14.93
N ASN A 259 29.90 -7.25 13.65
CA ASN A 259 30.28 -6.27 12.63
C ASN A 259 29.07 -5.86 11.78
N ALA A 260 27.85 -6.22 12.19
CA ALA A 260 26.63 -6.04 11.42
C ALA A 260 26.64 -6.79 10.06
N ILE A 261 27.40 -7.89 9.96
CA ILE A 261 27.48 -8.76 8.77
C ILE A 261 26.64 -10.01 9.02
N VAL A 262 25.83 -10.43 8.05
CA VAL A 262 25.02 -11.65 8.21
C VAL A 262 25.92 -12.86 8.47
N LYS A 263 25.57 -13.73 9.41
CA LYS A 263 26.32 -14.94 9.72
C LYS A 263 26.22 -15.98 8.58
N LYS A 264 27.19 -16.89 8.50
CA LYS A 264 27.14 -18.04 7.59
C LYS A 264 25.87 -18.86 7.83
N GLY A 265 25.23 -19.31 6.75
CA GLY A 265 23.94 -20.02 6.79
C GLY A 265 22.71 -19.11 6.77
N GLY A 266 22.86 -17.79 6.98
CA GLY A 266 21.78 -16.84 6.76
C GLY A 266 21.37 -16.77 5.28
N THR A 267 20.12 -16.41 5.01
CA THR A 267 19.59 -16.38 3.64
C THR A 267 19.07 -15.02 3.19
N ILE A 268 19.19 -14.77 1.90
CA ILE A 268 18.61 -13.60 1.21
C ILE A 268 17.71 -14.07 0.10
N THR A 269 16.76 -13.24 -0.28
CA THR A 269 15.98 -13.43 -1.50
C THR A 269 16.37 -12.37 -2.53
N VAL A 270 16.74 -12.79 -3.72
CA VAL A 270 16.99 -11.91 -4.87
C VAL A 270 15.79 -11.99 -5.80
N SER A 271 15.03 -10.91 -5.90
CA SER A 271 13.83 -10.81 -6.74
C SER A 271 14.09 -9.91 -7.95
N PRO A 272 13.81 -10.36 -9.19
CA PRO A 272 13.96 -9.52 -10.36
C PRO A 272 12.96 -8.35 -10.36
N ILE A 273 13.36 -7.22 -10.94
CA ILE A 273 12.41 -6.14 -11.23
C ILE A 273 11.68 -6.48 -12.54
N SER A 274 10.61 -7.27 -12.43
CA SER A 274 9.72 -7.62 -13.54
C SER A 274 8.25 -7.59 -13.10
N LEU A 275 7.35 -7.47 -14.09
CA LEU A 275 5.92 -7.71 -13.94
C LEU A 275 5.53 -9.16 -14.27
N ASP A 276 6.49 -9.96 -14.73
CA ASP A 276 6.28 -11.39 -14.94
C ASP A 276 6.16 -12.12 -13.60
N GLN A 277 5.45 -13.24 -13.58
CA GLN A 277 5.29 -14.08 -12.37
C GLN A 277 6.60 -14.75 -11.88
N SER A 278 7.77 -14.28 -12.32
CA SER A 278 9.07 -14.70 -11.81
C SER A 278 9.20 -14.35 -10.34
N LYS A 279 9.23 -15.38 -9.48
CA LYS A 279 9.47 -15.22 -8.06
C LYS A 279 10.96 -15.06 -7.77
N GLY A 280 11.27 -14.36 -6.69
CA GLY A 280 12.60 -14.26 -6.15
C GLY A 280 13.18 -15.62 -5.79
N LYS A 281 14.50 -15.71 -5.90
CA LYS A 281 15.29 -16.91 -5.61
C LYS A 281 16.02 -16.73 -4.31
N VAL A 282 16.14 -17.82 -3.53
CA VAL A 282 16.79 -17.80 -2.22
C VAL A 282 18.27 -18.12 -2.39
N PHE A 283 19.11 -17.27 -1.82
CA PHE A 283 20.56 -17.44 -1.78
C PHE A 283 20.99 -17.62 -0.32
N GLU A 284 21.99 -18.48 -0.11
CA GLU A 284 22.55 -18.79 1.20
C GLU A 284 23.99 -18.31 1.30
N LYS A 285 24.34 -17.74 2.45
CA LYS A 285 25.69 -17.27 2.74
C LYS A 285 26.66 -18.44 2.95
N GLN A 286 27.74 -18.42 2.19
CA GLN A 286 28.83 -19.41 2.26
C GLN A 286 29.88 -19.07 3.33
#